data_AF-A0A4R8XAA2-F1
#
_entry.id   AF-A0A4R8XAA2-F1
#
_cell.length_a   1.000
_cell.length_b   1.000
_cell.length_c   1.000
_cell.angle_alpha   90.00
_cell.angle_beta   90.00
_cell.angle_gamma   90.00
#
_symmetry.space_group_name_H-M   'P 1'
#
loop_
_entity.id
_entity.type
_entity.pdbx_description
1 polymer ?
#
loop_
_entity_poly.entity_id
_entity_poly.type
_entity_poly.pdbx_seq_one_letter_code
_entity_poly.pdbx_strand_id
1 'polypeptide(L)'
;MQVSHETIHQALYVQGRGSLRLKVATALRSGRVTRRPQRSEGPRPQRFREMVMISDRPPEIEDRAVPGHWEGDLIIGSTSSKSAIGTLLERTTGYVMLLHLPGDHTARTVADAMIVAMNALPEQLRRSTTWDQ
;
A
#
# COMPACT_ATOMS: atom_id res chain seq x y z
N MET A 1 23.29 7.50 17.56
CA MET A 1 22.19 8.47 17.36
C MET A 1 21.10 7.75 16.59
N GLN A 2 19.94 7.49 17.20
CA GLN A 2 18.79 6.87 16.51
C GLN A 2 17.83 7.98 16.08
N VAL A 3 17.54 8.04 14.79
CA VAL A 3 16.54 8.94 14.20
C VAL A 3 15.32 8.10 13.88
N SER A 4 14.16 8.45 14.42
CA SER A 4 12.90 7.79 14.05
C SER A 4 12.26 8.48 12.85
N HIS A 5 11.36 7.79 12.17
CA HIS A 5 10.54 8.38 11.10
C HIS A 5 9.79 9.63 11.59
N GLU A 6 9.34 9.64 12.85
CA GLU A 6 8.68 10.81 13.44
C GLU A 6 9.64 11.99 13.61
N THR A 7 10.92 11.74 13.95
CA THR A 7 11.94 12.80 13.98
C THR A 7 12.11 13.46 12.61
N ILE A 8 12.10 12.67 11.53
CA ILE A 8 12.18 13.18 10.15
C ILE A 8 10.93 14.02 9.82
N HIS A 9 9.74 13.51 10.13
CA HIS A 9 8.49 14.23 9.89
C HIS A 9 8.41 15.54 10.69
N GLN A 10 8.84 15.55 11.96
CA GLN A 10 8.89 16.77 12.77
C GLN A 10 9.91 17.78 12.23
N ALA A 11 11.07 17.31 11.75
CA ALA A 11 12.10 18.19 11.19
C ALA A 11 11.59 19.03 10.01
N LEU A 12 10.68 18.49 9.19
CA LEU A 12 10.02 19.23 8.11
C LEU A 12 9.23 20.45 8.60
N TYR A 13 8.69 20.41 9.82
CA TYR A 13 7.95 21.52 10.43
C TYR A 13 8.82 22.41 11.32
N VAL A 14 9.92 21.88 11.89
CA VAL A 14 10.81 22.58 12.83
C VAL A 14 11.78 23.54 12.11
N GLN A 15 12.25 23.20 10.90
CA GLN A 15 13.18 24.08 10.14
C GLN A 15 12.56 25.39 9.65
N GLY A 16 11.25 25.57 9.79
CA GLY A 16 10.58 26.86 9.59
C GLY A 16 10.75 27.80 10.79
N ARG A 17 11.82 28.60 10.83
CA ARG A 17 11.83 29.87 11.59
C ARG A 17 11.73 31.03 10.60
N GLY A 18 10.81 31.96 10.84
CA GLY A 18 10.57 33.11 9.96
C GLY A 18 9.87 32.76 8.64
N SER A 19 10.21 33.47 7.55
CA SER A 19 9.57 33.40 6.22
C SER A 19 9.51 32.00 5.59
N LEU A 20 10.32 31.04 6.06
CA LEU A 20 10.31 29.66 5.61
C LEU A 20 9.04 28.89 6.05
N ARG A 21 8.38 29.26 7.16
CA ARG A 21 7.08 28.68 7.58
C ARG A 21 5.97 28.91 6.56
N LEU A 22 5.95 30.09 5.95
CA LEU A 22 4.97 30.44 4.92
C LEU A 22 5.16 29.56 3.67
N LYS A 23 6.41 29.31 3.25
CA LYS A 23 6.70 28.45 2.09
C LYS A 23 6.25 27.01 2.30
N VAL A 24 6.44 26.45 3.50
CA VAL A 24 5.96 25.10 3.85
C VAL A 24 4.44 25.03 3.82
N ALA A 25 3.74 26.04 4.34
CA ALA A 25 2.28 26.10 4.27
C ALA A 25 1.79 26.15 2.81
N THR A 26 2.44 26.92 1.94
CA THR A 26 2.07 27.00 0.51
C THR A 26 2.35 25.70 -0.25
N ALA A 27 3.44 25.00 0.08
CA ALA A 27 3.81 23.76 -0.59
C ALA A 27 2.98 22.54 -0.16
N LEU A 28 2.46 22.55 1.08
CA LEU A 28 1.64 21.45 1.58
C LEU A 28 0.17 21.66 1.21
N ARG A 29 -0.46 20.64 0.61
CA ARG A 29 -1.91 20.62 0.30
C ARG A 29 -2.82 21.01 1.47
N SER A 30 -2.38 20.76 2.70
CA SER A 30 -3.15 21.06 3.91
C SER A 30 -2.95 22.47 4.47
N GLY A 31 -1.99 23.26 3.95
CA GLY A 31 -1.70 24.61 4.46
C GLY A 31 -1.05 24.65 5.85
N ARG A 32 -0.75 23.50 6.46
CA ARG A 32 -0.36 23.44 7.87
C ARG A 32 1.09 23.80 8.09
N VAL A 33 1.31 24.67 9.06
CA VAL A 33 2.64 25.03 9.59
C VAL A 33 3.11 24.11 10.72
N THR A 34 2.25 23.21 11.19
CA THR A 34 2.56 22.23 12.24
C THR A 34 2.06 20.84 11.87
N ARG A 35 2.80 19.81 12.29
CA ARG A 35 2.38 18.42 12.15
C ARG A 35 1.11 18.20 12.96
N ARG A 36 0.12 17.52 12.36
CA ARG A 36 -1.03 17.01 13.13
C ARG A 36 -0.52 15.99 14.15
N PRO A 37 -0.80 16.15 15.46
CA PRO A 37 -0.43 15.15 16.44
C PRO A 37 -1.05 13.81 16.07
N GLN A 38 -0.25 12.74 16.19
CA GLN A 38 -0.75 11.39 15.99
C GLN A 38 -1.76 11.11 17.12
N ARG A 39 -3.02 10.87 16.76
CA ARG A 39 -3.96 10.31 17.72
C ARG A 39 -3.46 8.93 18.09
N SER A 40 -3.28 8.68 19.39
CA SER A 40 -3.19 7.30 19.87
C SER A 40 -4.54 6.68 19.62
N GLU A 41 -4.68 6.00 18.49
CA GLU A 41 -5.76 5.05 18.36
C GLU A 41 -5.50 3.97 19.41
N GLY A 42 -6.47 3.76 20.30
CA GLY A 42 -6.38 2.70 21.30
C GLY A 42 -6.13 1.34 20.63
N PRO A 43 -5.83 0.29 21.42
CA PRO A 43 -5.55 -1.04 20.86
C PRO A 43 -6.68 -1.43 19.90
N ARG A 44 -6.34 -1.45 18.60
CA ARG A 44 -7.25 -1.92 17.57
C ARG A 44 -7.37 -3.43 17.77
N PRO A 45 -8.59 -3.99 17.93
CA PRO A 45 -8.73 -5.44 17.97
C PRO A 45 -8.12 -6.03 16.71
N GLN A 46 -7.34 -7.11 16.84
CA GLN A 46 -6.76 -7.80 15.68
C GLN A 46 -7.90 -8.24 14.76
N ARG A 47 -8.01 -7.59 13.60
CA ARG A 47 -9.10 -7.78 12.65
C ARG A 47 -9.02 -9.12 11.93
N PHE A 48 -7.82 -9.71 11.87
CA PHE A 48 -7.52 -10.97 11.19
C PHE A 48 -6.77 -11.92 12.13
N ARG A 49 -7.18 -13.18 12.16
CA ARG A 49 -6.47 -14.26 12.88
C ARG A 49 -5.50 -14.93 11.90
N GLU A 50 -4.35 -15.41 12.38
CA GLU A 50 -3.36 -16.18 11.59
C GLU A 50 -2.65 -15.38 10.48
N MET A 51 -2.34 -14.12 10.76
CA MET A 51 -1.64 -13.25 9.82
C MET A 51 -0.13 -13.55 9.79
N VAL A 52 0.43 -13.79 8.59
CA VAL A 52 1.87 -13.90 8.39
C VAL A 52 2.46 -12.49 8.35
N MET A 53 3.37 -12.18 9.29
CA MET A 53 3.99 -10.86 9.34
C MET A 53 4.98 -10.69 8.19
N ILE A 54 5.24 -9.44 7.79
CA ILE A 54 6.26 -9.15 6.76
C ILE A 54 7.63 -9.71 7.17
N SER A 55 7.95 -9.69 8.47
CA SER A 55 9.17 -10.28 9.04
C SER A 55 9.29 -11.78 8.86
N ASP A 56 8.17 -12.47 8.67
CA ASP A 56 8.12 -13.93 8.59
C ASP A 56 8.16 -14.42 7.14
N ARG A 57 8.28 -13.50 6.17
CA ARG A 57 8.37 -13.83 4.75
C ARG A 57 9.73 -14.46 4.44
N PRO A 58 9.77 -15.44 3.52
CA PRO A 58 11.03 -15.95 3.00
C PRO A 58 11.90 -14.81 2.44
N PRO A 59 13.22 -14.83 2.68
CA PRO A 59 14.13 -13.77 2.25
C PRO A 59 14.14 -13.56 0.73
N GLU A 60 13.85 -14.61 -0.04
CA GLU A 60 13.72 -14.58 -1.50
C GLU A 60 12.71 -13.53 -2.01
N ILE A 61 11.70 -13.18 -1.20
CA ILE A 61 10.66 -12.18 -1.53
C ILE A 61 11.17 -10.75 -1.36
N GLU A 62 12.09 -10.53 -0.42
CA GLU A 62 12.65 -9.21 -0.11
C GLU A 62 13.67 -8.78 -1.16
N ASP A 63 14.46 -9.72 -1.66
CA ASP A 63 15.50 -9.44 -2.66
C ASP A 63 14.93 -9.12 -4.06
N ARG A 64 13.64 -9.39 -4.30
CA ARG A 64 12.94 -9.16 -5.59
C ARG A 64 13.74 -9.69 -6.80
N ALA A 65 14.46 -10.77 -6.60
CA ALA A 65 15.39 -11.30 -7.60
C ALA A 65 14.75 -12.37 -8.49
N VAL A 66 13.61 -12.94 -8.09
CA VAL A 66 12.96 -14.06 -8.75
C VAL A 66 11.54 -13.69 -9.17
N PRO A 67 11.20 -13.81 -10.47
CA PRO A 67 9.84 -13.57 -10.93
C PRO A 67 8.81 -14.49 -10.28
N GLY A 68 7.61 -13.96 -10.07
CA GLY A 68 6.43 -14.74 -9.62
C GLY A 68 5.93 -14.40 -8.22
N HIS A 69 6.49 -13.36 -7.61
CA HIS A 69 5.99 -12.75 -6.38
C HIS A 69 5.23 -11.48 -6.72
N TRP A 70 3.96 -11.41 -6.30
CA TRP A 70 3.03 -10.36 -6.70
C TRP A 70 2.62 -9.48 -5.52
N GLU A 71 2.43 -8.21 -5.82
CA GLU A 71 1.84 -7.22 -4.91
C GLU A 71 0.48 -6.80 -5.46
N GLY A 72 -0.54 -6.94 -4.63
CA GLY A 72 -1.92 -6.57 -4.93
C GLY A 72 -2.29 -5.26 -4.24
N ASP A 73 -2.92 -4.36 -4.98
CA ASP A 73 -3.55 -3.14 -4.46
C ASP A 73 -4.92 -2.95 -5.13
N LEU A 74 -5.80 -2.18 -4.50
CA LEU A 74 -7.15 -1.93 -4.96
C LEU A 74 -7.41 -0.44 -5.12
N ILE A 75 -7.48 0.00 -6.38
CA ILE A 75 -7.86 1.37 -6.72
C ILE A 75 -9.38 1.47 -6.72
N ILE A 76 -9.93 2.16 -5.72
CA ILE A 76 -11.38 2.37 -5.61
C ILE A 76 -11.82 3.51 -6.54
N GLY A 77 -12.80 3.23 -7.39
CA GLY A 77 -13.46 4.21 -8.26
C GLY A 77 -14.45 5.09 -7.52
N SER A 78 -15.30 5.80 -8.26
CA SER A 78 -16.30 6.67 -7.64
C SER A 78 -17.32 5.86 -6.83
N THR A 79 -17.75 6.38 -5.68
CA THR A 79 -18.78 5.74 -4.83
C THR A 79 -20.09 5.50 -5.58
N SER A 80 -20.42 6.36 -6.56
CA SER A 80 -21.62 6.21 -7.39
C SER A 80 -21.56 5.00 -8.33
N SER A 81 -20.38 4.69 -8.88
CA SER A 81 -20.18 3.54 -9.76
C SER A 81 -19.93 2.24 -9.01
N LYS A 82 -19.44 2.33 -7.76
CA LYS A 82 -18.92 1.20 -6.98
C LYS A 82 -17.82 0.40 -7.69
N SER A 83 -17.24 0.99 -8.73
CA SER A 83 -16.18 0.37 -9.51
C SER A 83 -14.87 0.35 -8.74
N ALA A 84 -14.00 -0.57 -9.11
CA ALA A 84 -12.62 -0.62 -8.67
C ALA A 84 -11.74 -1.21 -9.78
N ILE A 85 -10.43 -1.02 -9.62
CA ILE A 85 -9.42 -1.71 -10.40
C ILE A 85 -8.49 -2.39 -9.40
N GLY A 86 -8.43 -3.72 -9.45
CA GLY A 86 -7.36 -4.46 -8.76
C GLY A 86 -6.08 -4.36 -9.58
N THR A 87 -4.96 -4.09 -8.94
CA THR A 87 -3.64 -4.11 -9.58
C THR A 87 -2.88 -5.32 -9.06
N LEU A 88 -2.19 -6.03 -9.95
CA LEU A 88 -1.27 -7.11 -9.59
C LEU A 88 0.08 -6.78 -10.22
N LEU A 89 1.03 -6.39 -9.38
CA LEU A 89 2.38 -6.01 -9.78
C LEU A 89 3.36 -7.14 -9.49
N GLU A 90 4.05 -7.65 -10.50
CA GLU A 90 5.14 -8.60 -10.33
C GLU A 90 6.39 -7.87 -9.83
N ARG A 91 6.92 -8.29 -8.68
CA ARG A 91 7.91 -7.51 -7.90
C ARG A 91 9.30 -7.42 -8.54
N THR A 92 9.65 -8.34 -9.44
CA THR A 92 10.97 -8.39 -10.09
C THR A 92 11.01 -7.55 -11.36
N THR A 93 10.01 -7.73 -12.22
CA THR A 93 9.93 -7.17 -13.57
C THR A 93 9.10 -5.89 -13.62
N GLY A 94 8.25 -5.64 -12.62
CA GLY A 94 7.28 -4.56 -12.65
C GLY A 94 6.10 -4.80 -13.61
N TYR A 95 5.92 -6.03 -14.09
CA TYR A 95 4.78 -6.38 -14.94
C TYR A 95 3.46 -6.21 -14.18
N VAL A 96 2.49 -5.54 -14.80
CA VAL A 96 1.19 -5.21 -14.18
C VAL A 96 0.06 -5.91 -14.91
N MET A 97 -0.80 -6.59 -14.15
CA MET A 97 -2.13 -6.99 -14.60
C MET A 97 -3.20 -6.14 -13.90
N LEU A 98 -4.21 -5.73 -14.66
CA LEU A 98 -5.34 -4.95 -14.16
C LEU A 98 -6.61 -5.81 -14.12
N LEU A 99 -7.24 -5.87 -12.96
CA LEU A 99 -8.50 -6.56 -12.72
C LEU A 99 -9.62 -5.52 -12.79
N HIS A 100 -10.44 -5.57 -13.84
CA HIS A 100 -11.56 -4.66 -13.99
C HIS A 100 -12.75 -5.12 -13.14
N LEU A 101 -13.19 -4.28 -12.19
CA LEU A 101 -14.27 -4.56 -11.26
C LEU A 101 -15.36 -3.49 -11.40
N PRO A 102 -16.33 -3.65 -12.31
CA PRO A 102 -17.19 -2.54 -12.74
C PRO A 102 -18.26 -2.11 -11.72
N GLY A 103 -18.60 -2.96 -10.74
CA GLY A 103 -19.68 -2.64 -9.78
C GLY A 103 -19.64 -3.39 -8.45
N ASP A 104 -18.71 -4.32 -8.27
CA ASP A 104 -18.47 -4.97 -6.99
C ASP A 104 -16.96 -5.17 -6.77
N HIS A 105 -16.52 -4.95 -5.54
CA HIS A 105 -15.14 -5.10 -5.10
C HIS A 105 -15.09 -5.74 -3.70
N THR A 106 -16.06 -6.59 -3.38
CA THR A 106 -15.98 -7.47 -2.22
C THR A 106 -14.76 -8.38 -2.33
N ALA A 107 -14.24 -8.84 -1.18
CA ALA A 107 -13.09 -9.73 -1.13
C ALA A 107 -13.27 -10.98 -2.00
N ARG A 108 -14.49 -11.51 -2.10
CA ARG A 108 -14.80 -12.66 -2.95
C ARG A 108 -14.63 -12.34 -4.44
N THR A 109 -15.22 -11.23 -4.90
CA THR A 109 -15.15 -10.82 -6.30
C THR A 109 -13.73 -10.48 -6.73
N VAL A 110 -12.97 -9.81 -5.86
CA VAL A 110 -11.54 -9.55 -6.10
C VAL A 110 -10.76 -10.86 -6.21
N ALA A 111 -11.00 -11.81 -5.29
CA ALA A 111 -10.34 -13.12 -5.32
C ALA A 111 -10.67 -13.91 -6.59
N ASP A 112 -11.93 -13.94 -7.02
CA ASP A 112 -12.35 -14.64 -8.24
C ASP A 112 -11.69 -14.02 -9.49
N ALA A 113 -11.66 -12.68 -9.60
CA ALA A 113 -10.97 -11.99 -10.69
C ALA A 113 -9.45 -12.28 -10.68
N MET A 114 -8.83 -12.29 -9.50
CA MET A 114 -7.42 -12.62 -9.34
C MET A 114 -7.12 -14.06 -9.75
N ILE A 115 -7.96 -15.04 -9.36
CA ILE A 115 -7.80 -16.45 -9.76
C ILE A 115 -7.82 -16.58 -11.29
N VAL A 116 -8.75 -15.91 -11.95
CA VAL A 116 -8.84 -15.91 -13.42
C VAL A 116 -7.57 -15.34 -14.04
N ALA A 117 -7.12 -14.17 -13.59
CA ALA A 117 -5.92 -13.53 -14.12
C ALA A 117 -4.65 -14.36 -13.88
N MET A 118 -4.46 -14.86 -12.65
CA MET A 118 -3.29 -15.67 -12.30
C MET A 118 -3.26 -16.97 -13.10
N ASN A 119 -4.39 -17.64 -13.32
CA ASN A 119 -4.45 -18.89 -14.08
C ASN A 119 -4.05 -18.75 -15.56
N ALA A 120 -4.00 -17.53 -16.11
CA ALA A 120 -3.44 -17.29 -17.43
C ALA A 120 -1.91 -17.35 -17.46
N LEU A 121 -1.25 -17.34 -16.29
CA LEU A 121 0.20 -17.36 -16.15
C LEU A 121 0.74 -18.79 -15.99
N PRO A 122 1.97 -19.05 -16.47
CA PRO A 122 2.73 -20.24 -16.11
C PRO A 122 2.79 -20.44 -14.60
N GLU A 123 2.78 -21.69 -14.15
CA GLU A 123 2.84 -22.05 -12.73
C GLU A 123 4.04 -21.42 -12.01
N GLN A 124 5.18 -21.32 -12.68
CA GLN A 124 6.41 -20.77 -12.14
C GLN A 124 6.28 -19.29 -11.76
N LEU A 125 5.33 -18.57 -12.36
CA LEU A 125 5.03 -17.17 -12.06
C LEU A 125 3.94 -17.01 -11.01
N ARG A 126 3.33 -18.08 -10.48
CA ARG A 126 2.24 -18.00 -9.48
C ARG A 126 2.72 -18.37 -8.07
N ARG A 127 3.85 -17.83 -7.61
CA ARG A 127 4.47 -18.26 -6.35
C ARG A 127 3.78 -17.69 -5.11
N SER A 128 3.64 -16.38 -5.02
CA SER A 128 2.98 -15.73 -3.88
C SER A 128 2.33 -14.42 -4.27
N THR A 129 1.31 -14.01 -3.51
CA THR A 129 0.69 -12.69 -3.64
C THR A 129 0.56 -12.04 -2.27
N THR A 130 0.76 -10.73 -2.19
CA THR A 130 0.65 -9.96 -0.94
C THR A 130 -0.26 -8.77 -1.16
N TRP A 131 -1.21 -8.56 -0.25
CA TRP A 131 -2.09 -7.38 -0.23
C TRP A 131 -1.73 -6.48 0.94
N ASP A 132 -1.99 -5.18 0.80
CA ASP A 132 -1.90 -4.24 1.92
C ASP A 132 -3.02 -4.50 2.95
N GLN A 133 -2.79 -4.02 4.17
CA GLN A 133 -3.66 -4.23 5.34
C GLN A 133 -4.67 -3.10 5.53
#